data_AF-A0A6G1BSL8-F1
#
_entry.id   AF-A0A6G1BSL8-F1
#
_cell.length_a   1.000
_cell.length_b   1.000
_cell.length_c   1.000
_cell.angle_alpha   90.00
_cell.angle_beta   90.00
_cell.angle_gamma   90.00
#
_symmetry.space_group_name_H-M   'P 1'
#
loop_
_entity.id
_entity.type
_entity.pdbx_description
1 polymer ?
#
loop_
_entity_poly.entity_id
_entity_poly.type
_entity_poly.pdbx_seq_one_letter_code
_entity_poly.pdbx_strand_id
1 'polypeptide(L)'
;MGAYTALTPIVSKIFCSNSHAVLMVRRRPPTVNGGGFVVTDRDQRVVFSVDGCGIIGTSGQLIVRDGDGTAILFIHKKGGVVQALSINNWWKGYLMDYGEPSKLVFSLQDPKPVLCMNGDVRVTVEPKGRRRHWDYEVTGSFAQRACAVRSRAGHVVAQVKLCRHDKWS
;
A
#
# COMPACT_ATOMS: atom_id res chain seq x y z
N MET A 1 -19.63 -2.12 -24.95
CA MET A 1 -19.99 -1.98 -23.51
C MET A 1 -18.98 -2.79 -22.72
N GLY A 2 -17.99 -2.13 -22.12
CA GLY A 2 -16.95 -2.80 -21.33
C GLY A 2 -17.50 -3.19 -19.96
N ALA A 3 -17.33 -4.45 -19.56
CA ALA A 3 -17.68 -4.89 -18.22
C ALA A 3 -16.89 -4.07 -17.19
N TYR A 4 -17.59 -3.27 -16.38
CA TYR A 4 -17.01 -2.67 -15.20
C TYR A 4 -16.72 -3.82 -14.23
N THR A 5 -15.46 -4.24 -14.13
CA THR A 5 -15.04 -5.14 -13.07
C THR A 5 -15.23 -4.42 -11.74
N ALA A 6 -16.32 -4.75 -11.05
CA ALA A 6 -16.60 -4.23 -9.72
C ALA A 6 -15.48 -4.70 -8.77
N LEU A 7 -14.55 -3.80 -8.47
CA LEU A 7 -13.50 -4.07 -7.49
C LEU A 7 -14.15 -4.21 -6.12
N THR A 8 -13.88 -5.31 -5.44
CA THR A 8 -14.34 -5.50 -4.06
C THR A 8 -13.55 -4.59 -3.12
N PRO A 9 -14.22 -3.78 -2.29
CA PRO A 9 -13.56 -2.96 -1.28
C PRO A 9 -12.76 -3.84 -0.31
N ILE A 10 -11.48 -3.50 -0.09
CA ILE A 10 -10.59 -4.23 0.83
C ILE A 10 -10.64 -3.64 2.24
N VAL A 11 -10.57 -2.31 2.34
CA VAL A 11 -10.58 -1.59 3.63
C VAL A 11 -12.00 -1.16 3.99
N SER A 12 -12.62 -0.34 3.13
CA SER A 12 -14.00 0.11 3.28
C SER A 12 -14.51 0.68 1.96
N LYS A 13 -15.82 0.62 1.74
CA LYS A 13 -16.50 1.23 0.57
C LYS A 13 -16.31 2.74 0.50
N ILE A 14 -16.09 3.41 1.63
CA ILE A 14 -15.91 4.87 1.68
C ILE A 14 -14.63 5.33 0.96
N PHE A 15 -13.66 4.43 0.80
CA PHE A 15 -12.42 4.70 0.08
C PHE A 15 -12.49 4.28 -1.40
N CYS A 16 -13.66 3.87 -1.88
CA CYS A 16 -13.88 3.52 -3.28
C CYS A 16 -14.55 4.68 -4.02
N SER A 17 -14.08 4.93 -5.25
CA SER A 17 -14.69 5.89 -6.17
C SER A 17 -15.16 5.16 -7.42
N ASN A 18 -16.29 5.62 -7.99
CA ASN A 18 -16.77 5.16 -9.29
C ASN A 18 -15.97 5.72 -10.48
N SER A 19 -15.04 6.64 -10.19
CA SER A 19 -14.14 7.26 -11.17
C SER A 19 -12.69 7.14 -10.72
N HIS A 20 -11.75 7.33 -11.67
CA HIS A 20 -10.33 7.25 -11.36
C HIS A 20 -9.90 8.37 -10.41
N ALA A 21 -9.47 7.99 -9.21
CA ALA A 21 -8.85 8.91 -8.26
C ALA A 21 -7.39 9.20 -8.67
N VAL A 22 -6.98 10.47 -8.62
CA VAL A 22 -5.58 10.87 -8.79
C VAL A 22 -5.08 11.38 -7.45
N LEU A 23 -4.03 10.74 -6.96
CA LEU A 23 -3.41 11.03 -5.68
C LEU A 23 -1.99 11.53 -5.87
N MET A 24 -1.62 12.55 -5.09
CA MET A 24 -0.26 13.08 -5.05
C MET A 24 0.39 12.70 -3.73
N VAL A 25 1.58 12.10 -3.79
CA VAL A 25 2.32 11.66 -2.61
C VAL A 25 3.50 12.58 -2.38
N ARG A 26 3.57 13.22 -1.22
CA ARG A 26 4.70 14.04 -0.78
C ARG A 26 5.35 13.41 0.45
N ARG A 27 6.68 13.41 0.49
CA ARG A 27 7.45 13.00 1.66
C ARG A 27 7.40 14.13 2.70
N ARG A 28 7.04 13.79 3.94
CA ARG A 28 7.20 14.69 5.08
C ARG A 28 8.66 14.70 5.53
N PRO A 29 9.22 15.86 5.91
CA PRO A 29 10.55 15.93 6.50
C PRO A 29 10.68 14.98 7.70
N PRO A 30 11.87 14.44 7.98
CA PRO A 30 12.10 13.70 9.21
C PRO A 30 11.84 14.63 10.40
N THR A 31 10.88 14.31 11.26
CA THR A 31 10.64 15.02 12.52
C THR A 31 10.95 14.11 13.69
N VAL A 32 11.07 14.67 14.90
CA VAL A 32 11.33 13.91 16.14
C VAL A 32 10.27 12.83 16.39
N ASN A 33 9.04 13.02 15.90
CA ASN A 33 7.93 12.06 15.95
C ASN A 33 7.78 11.22 14.67
N GLY A 34 8.76 11.29 13.77
CA GLY A 34 8.84 10.51 12.55
C GLY A 34 8.55 11.26 11.28
N GLY A 35 9.36 10.95 10.26
CA GLY A 35 9.04 11.28 8.88
C GLY A 35 7.81 10.51 8.40
N GLY A 36 7.51 10.60 7.11
CA GLY A 36 6.32 9.96 6.59
C GLY A 36 5.97 10.39 5.19
N PHE A 37 4.75 10.07 4.80
CA PHE A 37 4.14 10.57 3.58
C PHE A 37 2.83 11.27 3.90
N VAL A 38 2.49 12.26 3.08
CA VAL A 38 1.14 12.84 3.01
C VAL A 38 0.65 12.62 1.59
N VAL A 39 -0.60 12.17 1.49
CA VAL A 39 -1.28 11.91 0.24
C VAL A 39 -2.39 12.93 0.09
N THR A 40 -2.43 13.62 -1.04
CA THR A 40 -3.48 14.59 -1.36
C THR A 40 -4.25 14.21 -2.61
N ASP A 41 -5.47 14.72 -2.73
CA ASP A 41 -6.23 14.71 -3.98
C ASP A 41 -5.74 15.82 -4.94
N ARG A 42 -6.48 16.02 -6.05
CA ARG A 42 -6.19 17.07 -7.04
C ARG A 42 -6.36 18.48 -6.50
N ASP A 43 -7.23 18.66 -5.51
CA ASP A 43 -7.53 19.93 -4.86
C ASP A 43 -6.56 20.21 -3.70
N GLN A 44 -5.47 19.42 -3.59
CA GLN A 44 -4.45 19.49 -2.55
C GLN A 44 -4.97 19.19 -1.13
N ARG A 45 -6.17 18.65 -1.00
CA ARG A 45 -6.72 18.23 0.30
C ARG A 45 -6.04 16.96 0.74
N VAL A 46 -5.66 16.89 2.01
CA VAL A 46 -5.06 15.68 2.60
C VAL A 46 -6.13 14.60 2.68
N VAL A 47 -5.89 13.47 2.03
CA VAL A 47 -6.79 12.31 2.06
C VAL A 47 -6.22 11.16 2.85
N PHE A 48 -4.88 11.05 2.92
CA PHE A 48 -4.20 10.11 3.80
C PHE A 48 -2.88 10.67 4.31
N SER A 49 -2.44 10.14 5.45
CA SER A 49 -1.06 10.28 5.90
C SER A 49 -0.49 8.91 6.29
N VAL A 50 0.83 8.75 6.14
CA VAL A 50 1.54 7.53 6.50
C VAL A 50 2.65 7.86 7.47
N ASP A 51 2.59 7.30 8.66
CA ASP A 51 3.59 7.39 9.73
C ASP A 51 4.50 6.15 9.74
N GLY A 52 5.63 6.21 10.46
CA GLY A 52 6.56 5.07 10.65
C GLY A 52 7.66 4.95 9.59
N CYS A 53 7.69 5.84 8.59
CA CYS A 53 8.80 5.90 7.63
C CYS A 53 9.97 6.72 8.19
N GLY A 54 11.01 6.03 8.67
CA GLY A 54 12.29 6.67 9.02
C GLY A 54 12.46 7.06 10.49
N ILE A 55 11.67 6.49 11.42
CA ILE A 55 11.97 6.56 12.85
C ILE A 55 12.88 5.38 13.23
N ILE A 56 14.02 5.66 13.84
CA ILE A 56 14.89 4.66 14.47
C ILE A 56 14.06 3.90 15.52
N GLY A 57 13.93 2.58 15.38
CA GLY A 57 13.17 1.73 16.32
C GLY A 57 11.77 1.28 15.88
N THR A 58 11.17 1.89 14.85
CA THR A 58 9.88 1.45 14.26
C THR A 58 10.05 0.67 12.96
N SER A 59 11.26 0.17 12.69
CA SER A 59 11.61 -0.51 11.44
C SER A 59 10.62 -1.65 11.15
N GLY A 60 9.81 -1.45 10.11
CA GLY A 60 8.81 -2.43 9.69
C GLY A 60 7.41 -2.22 10.26
N GLN A 61 7.06 -1.07 10.83
CA GLN A 61 5.69 -0.71 11.20
C GLN A 61 5.27 0.60 10.53
N LEU A 62 4.08 0.62 9.95
CA LEU A 62 3.49 1.78 9.28
C LEU A 62 2.05 1.94 9.75
N ILE A 63 1.63 3.19 9.96
CA ILE A 63 0.23 3.54 10.26
C ILE A 63 -0.26 4.42 9.12
N VAL A 64 -1.37 4.03 8.49
CA VAL A 64 -2.10 4.86 7.53
C VAL A 64 -3.25 5.52 8.28
N ARG A 65 -3.36 6.83 8.15
CA ARG A 65 -4.47 7.63 8.66
C ARG A 65 -5.27 8.24 7.53
N ASP A 66 -6.55 8.46 7.73
CA ASP A 66 -7.41 9.21 6.80
C ASP A 66 -7.15 10.73 6.89
N GLY A 67 -7.97 11.51 6.18
CA GLY A 67 -7.88 12.98 6.15
C GLY A 67 -8.15 13.66 7.49
N ASP A 68 -8.88 13.00 8.39
CA ASP A 68 -9.20 13.49 9.74
C ASP A 68 -8.12 13.08 10.77
N GLY A 69 -7.14 12.28 10.35
CA GLY A 69 -6.07 11.78 11.20
C GLY A 69 -6.42 10.49 11.96
N THR A 70 -7.59 9.90 11.70
CA THR A 70 -7.99 8.62 12.28
C THR A 70 -7.14 7.51 11.69
N ALA A 71 -6.56 6.65 12.54
CA ALA A 71 -5.82 5.48 12.07
C ALA A 71 -6.78 4.49 11.43
N ILE A 72 -6.52 4.09 10.19
CA ILE A 72 -7.39 3.18 9.41
C ILE A 72 -6.70 1.86 9.05
N LEU A 73 -5.36 1.87 8.93
CA LEU A 73 -4.58 0.66 8.68
C LEU A 73 -3.28 0.66 9.49
N PHE A 74 -2.97 -0.50 10.05
CA PHE A 74 -1.65 -0.82 10.57
C PHE A 74 -0.99 -1.86 9.68
N ILE A 75 0.16 -1.53 9.13
CA ILE A 75 0.92 -2.39 8.23
C ILE A 75 2.23 -2.74 8.93
N HIS A 76 2.48 -4.03 9.15
CA HIS A 76 3.71 -4.46 9.80
C HIS A 76 4.43 -5.56 9.02
N LYS A 77 5.75 -5.50 9.06
CA LYS A 77 6.66 -6.52 8.56
C LYS A 77 6.81 -7.61 9.62
N LYS A 78 6.70 -8.87 9.23
CA LYS A 78 6.99 -10.00 10.11
C LYS A 78 8.47 -9.92 10.54
N GLY A 79 8.75 -10.06 11.83
CA GLY A 79 10.10 -10.03 12.38
C GLY A 79 10.66 -11.41 12.75
N GLY A 80 11.84 -11.40 13.36
CA GLY A 80 12.46 -12.57 14.00
C GLY A 80 13.11 -13.59 13.06
N VAL A 81 13.50 -14.73 13.64
CA VAL A 81 14.26 -15.80 12.96
C VAL A 81 13.55 -16.32 11.71
N VAL A 82 12.22 -16.43 11.76
CA VAL A 82 11.40 -16.89 10.62
C VAL A 82 11.50 -15.92 9.43
N GLN A 83 11.53 -14.61 9.69
CA GLN A 83 11.72 -13.63 8.62
C GLN A 83 13.17 -13.60 8.12
N ALA A 84 14.15 -13.78 9.02
CA ALA A 84 15.56 -13.84 8.65
C ALA A 84 15.83 -14.97 7.65
N LEU A 85 15.27 -16.15 7.90
CA LEU A 85 15.40 -17.35 7.05
C LEU A 85 14.44 -17.37 5.84
N SER A 86 13.41 -16.52 5.83
CA SER A 86 12.48 -16.44 4.69
C SER A 86 13.14 -15.79 3.47
N ILE A 87 12.83 -16.33 2.30
CA ILE A 87 13.23 -15.80 0.99
C ILE A 87 12.55 -14.45 0.70
N ASN A 88 11.35 -14.23 1.24
CA ASN A 88 10.56 -13.02 1.02
C ASN A 88 10.31 -12.29 2.33
N ASN A 89 10.28 -10.97 2.28
CA ASN A 89 9.71 -10.10 3.30
C ASN A 89 8.20 -10.30 3.35
N TRP A 90 7.69 -10.68 4.50
CA TRP A 90 6.24 -10.78 4.71
C TRP A 90 5.74 -9.54 5.43
N TRP A 91 4.70 -8.95 4.90
CA TRP A 91 3.98 -7.84 5.50
C TRP A 91 2.52 -8.22 5.70
N LYS A 92 1.88 -7.61 6.69
CA LYS A 92 0.47 -7.81 6.99
C LYS A 92 -0.18 -6.47 7.27
N GLY A 93 -1.37 -6.26 6.71
CA GLY A 93 -2.20 -5.08 6.91
C GLY A 93 -3.44 -5.40 7.73
N TYR A 94 -3.65 -4.64 8.79
CA TYR A 94 -4.76 -4.76 9.72
C TYR A 94 -5.59 -3.49 9.68
N LEU A 95 -6.92 -3.63 9.75
CA LEU A 95 -7.77 -2.51 10.14
C LEU A 95 -7.41 -2.05 11.55
N MET A 96 -7.59 -0.77 11.78
CA MET A 96 -7.48 -0.17 13.09
C MET A 96 -8.88 0.06 13.64
N ASP A 97 -9.09 -0.38 14.88
CA ASP A 97 -10.32 -0.10 15.63
C ASP A 97 -9.92 0.43 17.01
N TYR A 98 -10.44 1.60 17.38
CA TYR A 98 -10.07 2.32 18.61
C TYR A 98 -8.55 2.45 18.87
N GLY A 99 -7.76 2.60 17.80
CA GLY A 99 -6.30 2.74 17.90
C GLY A 99 -5.51 1.44 17.98
N GLU A 100 -6.17 0.29 17.91
CA GLU A 100 -5.54 -1.03 17.97
C GLU A 100 -5.78 -1.85 16.69
N PRO A 101 -4.82 -2.69 16.26
CA PRO A 101 -5.02 -3.59 15.12
C PRO A 101 -6.10 -4.64 15.40
N SER A 102 -7.18 -4.66 14.61
CA SER A 102 -8.35 -5.50 14.87
C SER A 102 -8.52 -6.67 13.88
N LYS A 103 -8.47 -6.40 12.58
CA LYS A 103 -8.78 -7.40 11.53
C LYS A 103 -7.72 -7.40 10.42
N LEU A 104 -7.13 -8.56 10.16
CA LEU A 104 -6.27 -8.76 9.00
C LEU A 104 -7.07 -8.61 7.70
N VAL A 105 -6.66 -7.69 6.83
CA VAL A 105 -7.33 -7.40 5.55
C VAL A 105 -6.48 -7.69 4.33
N PHE A 106 -5.15 -7.71 4.49
CA PHE A 106 -4.27 -8.22 3.44
C PHE A 106 -2.94 -8.73 3.99
N SER A 107 -2.30 -9.58 3.20
CA SER A 107 -0.92 -10.03 3.39
C SER A 107 -0.11 -9.75 2.12
N LEU A 108 1.15 -9.38 2.28
CA LEU A 108 2.03 -8.98 1.18
C LEU A 108 3.36 -9.73 1.27
N GLN A 109 3.82 -10.21 0.12
CA GLN A 109 5.05 -10.94 -0.07
C GLN A 109 5.97 -10.12 -1.00
N ASP A 110 7.05 -9.60 -0.42
CA ASP A 110 8.03 -8.74 -1.07
C ASP A 110 9.37 -9.50 -1.21
N PRO A 111 9.82 -9.86 -2.42
CA PRO A 111 11.07 -10.60 -2.62
C PRO A 111 12.28 -9.86 -2.06
N LYS A 112 13.16 -10.56 -1.33
CA LYS A 112 14.33 -9.92 -0.74
C LYS A 112 15.35 -9.55 -1.83
N PRO A 113 15.82 -8.29 -1.88
CA PRO A 113 16.82 -7.85 -2.86
C PRO A 113 18.16 -8.60 -2.75
N VAL A 114 18.54 -9.00 -1.54
CA VAL A 114 19.82 -9.66 -1.22
C VAL A 114 19.98 -11.01 -1.94
N LEU A 115 18.88 -11.67 -2.31
CA LEU A 115 18.92 -12.96 -2.98
C LEU A 115 18.88 -12.87 -4.52
N CYS A 116 18.97 -11.66 -5.10
CA CYS A 116 18.84 -11.43 -6.55
C CYS A 116 17.58 -12.08 -7.16
N MET A 117 16.55 -12.30 -6.35
CA MET A 117 15.31 -12.91 -6.80
C MET A 117 14.46 -11.83 -7.46
N ASN A 118 14.43 -11.89 -8.79
CA ASN A 118 13.50 -11.11 -9.59
C ASN A 118 12.10 -11.68 -9.36
N GLY A 119 11.27 -10.94 -8.62
CA GLY A 119 9.88 -11.28 -8.42
C GLY A 119 9.06 -10.03 -8.15
N ASP A 120 7.84 -10.04 -8.66
CA ASP A 120 6.85 -9.00 -8.36
C ASP A 120 6.35 -9.15 -6.92
N VAL A 121 6.03 -8.02 -6.29
CA VAL A 121 5.42 -8.01 -4.95
C VAL A 121 4.00 -8.56 -5.07
N ARG A 122 3.66 -9.57 -4.30
CA ARG A 122 2.34 -10.22 -4.34
C ARG A 122 1.51 -9.80 -3.15
N VAL A 123 0.25 -9.47 -3.40
CA VAL A 123 -0.74 -9.09 -2.37
C VAL A 123 -1.88 -10.09 -2.37
N THR A 124 -2.25 -10.53 -1.18
CA THR A 124 -3.39 -11.40 -0.92
C THR A 124 -4.38 -10.64 -0.06
N VAL A 125 -5.67 -10.67 -0.42
CA VAL A 125 -6.75 -10.13 0.39
C VAL A 125 -7.17 -11.18 1.42
N GLU A 126 -7.41 -10.73 2.65
CA GLU A 126 -7.71 -11.58 3.80
C GLU A 126 -9.12 -11.29 4.34
N PRO A 127 -9.78 -12.27 4.98
CA PRO A 127 -9.32 -13.64 5.20
C PRO A 127 -9.39 -14.48 3.91
N LYS A 128 -8.33 -15.22 3.64
CA LYS A 128 -8.29 -16.12 2.50
C LYS A 128 -9.09 -17.40 2.78
N GLY A 129 -9.92 -17.80 1.80
CA GLY A 129 -10.48 -19.14 1.78
C GLY A 129 -9.43 -20.22 1.45
N ARG A 130 -9.86 -21.41 1.01
CA ARG A 130 -8.96 -22.54 0.69
C ARG A 130 -7.97 -22.28 -0.47
N ARG A 131 -8.14 -21.22 -1.25
CA ARG A 131 -7.31 -20.93 -2.43
C ARG A 131 -6.02 -20.23 -2.03
N ARG A 132 -4.87 -20.68 -2.54
CA ARG A 132 -3.54 -20.14 -2.18
C ARG A 132 -3.00 -19.06 -3.12
N HIS A 133 -3.74 -18.66 -4.16
CA HIS A 133 -3.27 -17.68 -5.15
C HIS A 133 -3.33 -16.24 -4.65
N TRP A 134 -2.40 -15.40 -5.09
CA TRP A 134 -2.42 -13.96 -4.84
C TRP A 134 -3.58 -13.28 -5.59
N ASP A 135 -4.02 -12.12 -5.11
CA ASP A 135 -5.15 -11.36 -5.68
C ASP A 135 -4.67 -10.18 -6.51
N TYR A 136 -3.56 -9.56 -6.08
CA TYR A 136 -2.89 -8.49 -6.81
C TYR A 136 -1.38 -8.71 -6.87
N GLU A 137 -0.76 -8.10 -7.87
CA GLU A 137 0.69 -8.02 -8.03
C GLU A 137 1.11 -6.56 -8.27
N VAL A 138 2.26 -6.18 -7.71
CA VAL A 138 2.91 -4.90 -8.01
C VAL A 138 4.07 -5.19 -8.93
N THR A 139 3.98 -4.61 -10.13
CA THR A 139 4.92 -4.79 -11.22
C THR A 139 5.63 -3.48 -11.54
N GLY A 140 6.74 -3.54 -12.26
CA GLY A 140 7.50 -2.37 -12.71
C GLY A 140 8.49 -1.83 -11.68
N SER A 141 9.00 -0.62 -11.92
CA SER A 141 10.08 -0.03 -11.11
C SER A 141 9.64 1.23 -10.38
N PHE A 142 9.84 1.24 -9.06
CA PHE A 142 9.53 2.40 -8.22
C PHE A 142 10.51 3.55 -8.49
N ALA A 143 11.80 3.23 -8.70
CA ALA A 143 12.83 4.22 -9.03
C ALA A 143 12.52 4.97 -10.33
N GLN A 144 11.94 4.27 -11.32
CA GLN A 144 11.50 4.85 -12.59
C GLN A 144 10.07 5.44 -12.52
N ARG A 145 9.41 5.40 -11.35
CA ARG A 145 8.02 5.82 -11.16
C ARG A 145 7.03 5.17 -12.14
N ALA A 146 7.29 3.90 -12.46
CA ALA A 146 6.54 3.12 -13.44
C ALA A 146 5.84 1.90 -12.81
N CYS A 147 5.63 1.91 -11.48
CA CYS A 147 4.93 0.83 -10.79
C CYS A 147 3.45 0.78 -11.17
N ALA A 148 2.91 -0.43 -11.31
CA ALA A 148 1.49 -0.67 -11.46
C ALA A 148 1.03 -1.81 -10.55
N VAL A 149 -0.12 -1.63 -9.92
CA VAL A 149 -0.84 -2.68 -9.21
C VAL A 149 -1.82 -3.30 -10.19
N ARG A 150 -1.70 -4.62 -10.39
CA ARG A 150 -2.56 -5.38 -11.28
C ARG A 150 -3.36 -6.40 -10.49
N SER A 151 -4.62 -6.56 -10.84
CA SER A 151 -5.42 -7.70 -10.40
C SER A 151 -4.89 -8.99 -11.03
N ARG A 152 -5.25 -10.13 -10.45
CA ARG A 152 -4.93 -11.46 -11.01
C ARG A 152 -5.45 -11.67 -12.44
N ALA A 153 -6.53 -10.99 -12.83
CA ALA A 153 -7.04 -11.02 -14.20
C ALA A 153 -6.20 -10.17 -15.19
N GLY A 154 -5.15 -9.49 -14.71
CA GLY A 154 -4.27 -8.65 -15.50
C GLY A 154 -4.73 -7.19 -15.64
N HIS A 155 -5.89 -6.82 -15.07
CA HIS A 155 -6.36 -5.43 -15.09
C HIS A 155 -5.54 -4.54 -14.15
N VAL A 156 -5.11 -3.37 -14.63
CA VAL A 156 -4.44 -2.36 -13.81
C VAL A 156 -5.47 -1.67 -12.91
N VAL A 157 -5.26 -1.74 -11.59
CA VAL A 157 -6.16 -1.15 -10.59
C VAL A 157 -5.59 0.11 -9.94
N ALA A 158 -4.26 0.27 -9.99
CA ALA A 158 -3.58 1.51 -9.60
C ALA A 158 -2.24 1.61 -10.33
N GLN A 159 -1.73 2.82 -10.53
CA GLN A 159 -0.42 3.04 -11.15
C GLN A 159 0.24 4.31 -10.65
N VAL A 160 1.57 4.29 -10.59
CA VAL A 160 2.39 5.48 -10.36
C VAL A 160 2.64 6.15 -11.71
N LYS A 161 2.52 7.48 -11.72
CA LYS A 161 2.84 8.33 -12.86
C LYS A 161 3.65 9.51 -12.36
N LEU A 162 4.60 9.96 -13.17
CA LEU A 162 5.34 11.17 -12.90
C LEU A 162 4.45 12.37 -13.27
N CYS A 163 3.98 13.13 -12.29
CA CYS A 163 3.38 14.43 -12.55
C CYS A 163 4.48 15.36 -13.08
N ARG A 164 4.39 15.70 -14.36
CA ARG A 164 5.10 16.87 -14.93
C ARG A 164 4.19 18.07 -14.77
N HIS A 165 4.75 19.20 -14.36
CA HIS A 165 3.99 20.42 -14.08
C HIS A 165 3.42 21.08 -15.35
N ASP A 166 3.76 20.56 -16.55
CA ASP A 166 3.68 21.31 -17.80
C ASP A 166 2.51 20.94 -18.72
N LYS A 167 1.53 20.15 -18.27
CA LYS A 167 0.34 19.83 -19.08
C LYS A 167 -0.94 19.79 -18.25
N TRP A 168 -1.36 20.97 -17.83
CA TRP A 168 -2.77 21.29 -17.66
C TRP A 168 -3.02 22.54 -18.52
N SER A 169 -3.39 22.32 -19.77
CA SER A 169 -3.89 23.31 -20.73
C SER A 169 -5.21 22.79 -21.26
#